data_AF-A0A926KM47-F1
#
_entry.id   AF-A0A926KM47-F1
#
_cell.length_a   1.000
_cell.length_b   1.000
_cell.length_c   1.000
_cell.angle_alpha   90.00
_cell.angle_beta   90.00
_cell.angle_gamma   90.00
#
_symmetry.space_group_name_H-M   'P 1'
#
loop_
_entity.id
_entity.type
_entity.pdbx_description
1 polymer ?
#
loop_
_entity_poly.entity_id
_entity_poly.type
_entity_poly.pdbx_seq_one_letter_code
_entity_poly.pdbx_strand_id
1 'polypeptide(L)'
;MKRILIMLIVAFMTITMIACSSSNQASDPGASPSPAATVTPAATAAATADVSKASVTPAPTATAMAASTPAPSAAATADAPKPLSTTPAGSSKAPAATPSGSTKPASTPTSPASPAASQPATAQQPEISPKGKKVLLVGRDSIPLPAEDVAIADRLKGMGFSVTNFSDRELTSDAAKGYDLIYISQTTNSKFLKTGVMKEVAIPTVYVKSHGMFYLGLSTQEEGSTVKKIKSVDIVDSKHKIAGGLTGTVDVFLEASDRFGISYGIPGKEAKVVATVPGDKTKAAVYYYDKGTKADDGYAVKARVSFYYWSNGMQDNSTEAGWKLWDNIVLWTLQNG
;
A
#
# COMPACT_ATOMS: atom_id res chain seq x y z
N MET A 1 6.79 32.45 -37.42
CA MET A 1 7.41 33.80 -37.39
C MET A 1 7.56 34.26 -35.93
N LYS A 2 8.37 35.31 -35.72
CA LYS A 2 8.94 35.78 -34.44
C LYS A 2 7.96 36.04 -33.28
N ARG A 3 8.54 35.97 -32.07
CA ARG A 3 8.06 36.35 -30.73
C ARG A 3 7.61 37.84 -30.61
N ILE A 4 7.01 38.18 -29.46
CA ILE A 4 7.03 39.47 -28.69
C ILE A 4 5.67 40.19 -28.57
N LEU A 5 5.21 40.39 -27.30
CA LEU A 5 4.55 41.56 -26.63
C LEU A 5 3.72 41.01 -25.45
N ILE A 6 3.56 41.58 -24.24
CA ILE A 6 4.32 42.47 -23.33
C ILE A 6 3.42 42.63 -22.07
N MET A 7 4.03 42.93 -20.91
CA MET A 7 3.52 43.57 -19.66
C MET A 7 2.01 43.63 -19.31
N LEU A 8 1.58 43.20 -18.11
CA LEU A 8 1.82 43.72 -16.74
C LEU A 8 0.94 44.95 -16.40
N ILE A 9 -0.10 44.72 -15.60
CA ILE A 9 -0.81 45.75 -14.82
C ILE A 9 -0.94 45.24 -13.38
N VAL A 10 -0.44 46.05 -12.44
CA VAL A 10 -0.65 45.90 -10.99
C VAL A 10 -1.53 47.07 -10.56
N ALA A 11 -2.59 46.80 -9.79
CA ALA A 11 -3.36 47.84 -9.11
C ALA A 11 -3.78 47.36 -7.72
N PHE A 12 -3.24 47.99 -6.69
CA PHE A 12 -3.70 47.89 -5.30
C PHE A 12 -5.00 48.70 -5.12
N MET A 13 -5.96 48.21 -4.34
CA MET A 13 -6.67 49.08 -3.40
C MET A 13 -7.35 48.32 -2.24
N THR A 14 -7.07 48.78 -1.02
CA THR A 14 -7.73 48.47 0.26
C THR A 14 -9.01 49.29 0.45
N ILE A 15 -9.74 49.08 1.57
CA ILE A 15 -10.97 49.77 2.12
C ILE A 15 -12.15 48.76 2.19
N THR A 16 -12.94 48.56 3.27
CA THR A 16 -13.07 49.19 4.62
C THR A 16 -13.44 48.15 5.69
N MET A 17 -13.14 48.44 6.97
CA MET A 17 -13.99 48.04 8.11
C MET A 17 -14.47 49.31 8.84
N ILE A 18 -15.73 49.33 9.31
CA ILE A 18 -16.25 50.01 10.52
C ILE A 18 -17.79 49.93 10.48
N ALA A 19 -18.39 49.39 11.55
CA ALA A 19 -19.74 49.74 12.00
C ALA A 19 -19.92 49.25 13.46
N CYS A 20 -19.92 50.18 14.42
CA CYS A 20 -20.38 49.93 15.79
C CYS A 20 -21.81 50.42 15.95
N SER A 21 -22.61 49.76 16.79
CA SER A 21 -23.76 50.42 17.43
C SER A 21 -24.08 49.81 18.80
N SER A 22 -24.18 50.69 19.79
CA SER A 22 -24.59 50.47 21.18
C SER A 22 -26.14 50.43 21.27
N SER A 23 -26.86 50.23 22.39
CA SER A 23 -26.62 49.95 23.83
C SER A 23 -28.01 49.74 24.48
N ASN A 24 -28.09 49.12 25.69
CA ASN A 24 -29.18 49.43 26.64
C ASN A 24 -28.78 49.15 28.11
N GLN A 25 -29.48 49.77 29.07
CA GLN A 25 -29.03 50.05 30.46
C GLN A 25 -29.58 49.12 31.58
N ALA A 26 -28.79 49.03 32.68
CA ALA A 26 -29.12 49.04 34.13
C ALA A 26 -30.27 48.15 34.72
N SER A 27 -30.25 47.68 35.98
CA SER A 27 -29.63 48.20 37.22
C SER A 27 -29.40 47.11 38.33
N ASP A 28 -28.31 47.25 39.11
CA ASP A 28 -28.05 46.99 40.57
C ASP A 28 -28.93 46.08 41.50
N PRO A 29 -28.49 45.77 42.76
CA PRO A 29 -27.13 45.64 43.34
C PRO A 29 -26.93 44.38 44.25
N GLY A 30 -25.70 44.10 44.74
CA GLY A 30 -25.54 43.19 45.91
C GLY A 30 -24.14 42.65 46.28
N ALA A 31 -23.59 43.15 47.39
CA ALA A 31 -22.50 42.58 48.22
C ALA A 31 -21.01 42.64 47.79
N SER A 32 -20.20 43.11 48.73
CA SER A 32 -18.73 43.11 48.86
C SER A 32 -18.42 43.11 50.38
N PRO A 33 -17.18 42.99 50.91
CA PRO A 33 -15.86 42.95 50.23
C PRO A 33 -14.85 41.87 50.75
N SER A 34 -13.75 41.66 49.99
CA SER A 34 -12.28 41.61 50.32
C SER A 34 -11.74 41.15 51.72
N PRO A 35 -10.42 40.84 51.92
CA PRO A 35 -9.27 41.11 51.02
C PRO A 35 -8.08 40.10 50.92
N ALA A 36 -7.31 40.30 49.84
CA ALA A 36 -5.83 40.29 49.71
C ALA A 36 -4.95 39.08 50.15
N ALA A 37 -4.04 38.68 49.24
CA ALA A 37 -2.60 38.97 49.40
C ALA A 37 -1.83 38.91 48.05
N THR A 38 -0.93 39.86 47.86
CA THR A 38 -0.08 40.10 46.68
C THR A 38 1.31 39.48 46.85
N VAL A 39 1.92 38.88 45.81
CA VAL A 39 3.35 39.10 45.53
C VAL A 39 3.68 38.91 44.04
N THR A 40 4.32 39.90 43.43
CA THR A 40 5.16 39.78 42.21
C THR A 40 6.43 40.59 42.44
N PRO A 41 7.61 40.03 42.14
CA PRO A 41 8.60 40.75 41.33
C PRO A 41 9.33 39.80 40.34
N ALA A 42 10.08 40.23 39.35
CA ALA A 42 10.14 41.47 38.56
C ALA A 42 10.96 41.18 37.29
N ALA A 43 10.79 41.95 36.22
CA ALA A 43 11.67 41.85 35.05
C ALA A 43 12.94 42.71 35.25
N THR A 44 14.05 42.34 34.61
CA THR A 44 15.20 43.22 34.35
C THR A 44 15.84 42.85 33.01
N ALA A 45 16.46 43.83 32.36
CA ALA A 45 16.54 43.95 30.91
C ALA A 45 17.83 43.38 30.26
N ALA A 46 17.88 43.53 28.94
CA ALA A 46 18.91 43.04 28.03
C ALA A 46 20.30 43.68 28.21
N ALA A 47 21.30 42.98 27.68
CA ALA A 47 22.57 43.56 27.22
C ALA A 47 23.00 42.92 25.88
N THR A 48 23.53 43.73 24.98
CA THR A 48 23.90 43.40 23.59
C THR A 48 25.43 43.40 23.38
N ALA A 49 25.95 42.37 22.70
CA ALA A 49 27.17 42.37 21.85
C ALA A 49 27.25 40.96 21.22
N ASP A 50 27.04 40.75 19.92
CA ASP A 50 27.95 41.02 18.80
C ASP A 50 29.35 40.39 18.97
N VAL A 51 29.67 39.39 18.14
CA VAL A 51 30.94 39.26 17.39
C VAL A 51 30.87 38.05 16.42
N SER A 52 30.98 38.36 15.12
CA SER A 52 31.62 37.57 14.04
C SER A 52 31.27 36.09 13.77
N LYS A 53 30.31 35.89 12.85
CA LYS A 53 30.55 35.40 11.48
C LYS A 53 31.76 34.46 11.22
N ALA A 54 31.49 33.19 10.92
CA ALA A 54 32.31 32.37 10.01
C ALA A 54 31.44 31.32 9.27
N SER A 55 31.12 31.59 8.01
CA SER A 55 30.48 30.62 7.11
C SER A 55 31.54 29.77 6.42
N VAL A 56 31.35 28.44 6.35
CA VAL A 56 32.11 27.57 5.43
C VAL A 56 31.15 26.64 4.70
N THR A 57 30.79 27.05 3.48
CA THR A 57 30.12 26.20 2.47
C THR A 57 31.22 25.48 1.66
N PRO A 58 31.06 24.20 1.27
CA PRO A 58 32.14 23.42 0.68
C PRO A 58 32.48 23.85 -0.77
N ALA A 59 33.74 23.65 -1.15
CA ALA A 59 34.19 23.72 -2.53
C ALA A 59 34.30 22.30 -3.13
N PRO A 60 33.67 22.01 -4.28
CA PRO A 60 33.85 20.74 -4.99
C PRO A 60 35.13 20.78 -5.84
N THR A 61 35.98 19.75 -5.72
CA THR A 61 37.13 19.60 -6.64
C THR A 61 36.64 18.92 -7.92
N ALA A 62 36.53 19.70 -9.00
CA ALA A 62 36.34 19.13 -10.33
C ALA A 62 37.68 18.57 -10.85
N THR A 63 37.64 17.42 -11.52
CA THR A 63 38.71 16.98 -12.43
C THR A 63 38.04 16.44 -13.68
N ALA A 64 38.32 17.09 -14.82
CA ALA A 64 37.74 16.76 -16.11
C ALA A 64 38.86 16.51 -17.12
N MET A 65 39.05 15.24 -17.47
CA MET A 65 39.79 14.72 -18.64
C MET A 65 39.29 13.28 -18.86
N ALA A 66 39.17 12.73 -20.07
CA ALA A 66 39.04 13.31 -21.41
C ALA A 66 38.33 12.25 -22.29
N ALA A 67 37.80 12.64 -23.45
CA ALA A 67 37.08 11.71 -24.32
C ALA A 67 38.02 10.70 -25.00
N SER A 68 37.53 9.46 -25.19
CA SER A 68 37.93 8.64 -26.36
C SER A 68 36.78 7.71 -26.78
N THR A 69 36.28 7.93 -27.99
CA THR A 69 35.47 6.96 -28.74
C THR A 69 36.44 6.12 -29.58
N PRO A 70 36.17 4.81 -29.75
CA PRO A 70 36.20 4.33 -31.13
C PRO A 70 35.07 3.33 -31.46
N ALA A 71 34.43 3.60 -32.60
CA ALA A 71 33.76 2.68 -33.51
C ALA A 71 34.03 3.25 -34.92
N PRO A 72 34.10 2.47 -36.03
CA PRO A 72 33.16 1.39 -36.34
C PRO A 72 33.76 0.18 -37.12
N SER A 73 32.89 -0.58 -37.81
CA SER A 73 33.15 -1.63 -38.83
C SER A 73 33.41 -3.06 -38.29
N ALA A 74 32.86 -4.16 -38.85
CA ALA A 74 31.88 -4.31 -39.95
C ALA A 74 31.10 -5.66 -39.89
N ALA A 75 29.86 -5.60 -40.39
CA ALA A 75 29.16 -6.53 -41.31
C ALA A 75 29.19 -8.08 -41.16
N ALA A 76 27.98 -8.66 -40.97
CA ALA A 76 27.40 -9.79 -41.74
C ALA A 76 25.93 -10.01 -41.24
N THR A 77 24.87 -9.47 -41.85
CA THR A 77 24.12 -9.89 -43.05
C THR A 77 23.50 -11.29 -43.04
N ALA A 78 22.15 -11.31 -43.17
CA ALA A 78 21.27 -12.38 -43.67
C ALA A 78 21.11 -13.63 -42.76
N ASP A 79 19.97 -14.33 -42.76
CA ASP A 79 18.72 -14.14 -43.53
C ASP A 79 17.47 -14.58 -42.73
N ALA A 80 16.29 -14.14 -43.15
CA ALA A 80 15.01 -14.58 -42.59
C ALA A 80 13.94 -14.70 -43.69
N PRO A 81 13.40 -15.91 -43.95
CA PRO A 81 12.21 -16.07 -44.80
C PRO A 81 10.91 -16.07 -43.98
N LYS A 82 9.97 -15.24 -44.42
CA LYS A 82 8.55 -15.26 -44.01
C LYS A 82 7.79 -16.39 -44.79
N PRO A 83 6.47 -16.60 -44.62
CA PRO A 83 5.90 -17.95 -44.61
C PRO A 83 5.35 -18.41 -45.97
N LEU A 84 5.12 -19.71 -46.12
CA LEU A 84 4.22 -20.23 -47.15
C LEU A 84 3.08 -21.04 -46.54
N SER A 85 1.86 -20.63 -46.87
CA SER A 85 0.63 -21.41 -46.74
C SER A 85 0.48 -22.30 -47.97
N THR A 86 0.23 -23.61 -47.80
CA THR A 86 -0.45 -24.43 -48.83
C THR A 86 -1.13 -25.65 -48.20
N THR A 87 -2.42 -25.81 -48.53
CA THR A 87 -3.18 -27.08 -48.51
C THR A 87 -3.86 -27.14 -49.87
N PRO A 88 -3.90 -28.29 -50.60
CA PRO A 88 -5.11 -29.12 -50.48
C PRO A 88 -4.97 -30.65 -50.77
N ALA A 89 -5.94 -31.40 -50.19
CA ALA A 89 -6.61 -32.61 -50.73
C ALA A 89 -5.88 -33.97 -50.87
N GLY A 90 -6.66 -35.05 -50.67
CA GLY A 90 -6.31 -36.46 -50.99
C GLY A 90 -6.32 -37.42 -49.78
N SER A 91 -7.47 -37.73 -49.15
CA SER A 91 -8.45 -38.77 -49.54
C SER A 91 -8.21 -40.19 -48.99
N SER A 92 -9.22 -40.66 -48.22
CA SER A 92 -9.77 -42.02 -48.20
C SER A 92 -9.39 -43.04 -47.10
N LYS A 93 -10.47 -43.59 -46.51
CA LYS A 93 -10.72 -44.98 -46.11
C LYS A 93 -10.51 -45.42 -44.65
N ALA A 94 -11.63 -45.50 -43.93
CA ALA A 94 -11.81 -46.37 -42.77
C ALA A 94 -11.94 -47.86 -43.19
N PRO A 95 -11.86 -48.80 -42.23
CA PRO A 95 -13.15 -49.38 -41.82
C PRO A 95 -13.29 -49.67 -40.30
N ALA A 96 -14.56 -49.73 -39.89
CA ALA A 96 -15.12 -50.40 -38.70
C ALA A 96 -14.90 -51.94 -38.76
N ALA A 97 -15.22 -52.79 -37.78
CA ALA A 97 -15.40 -52.75 -36.31
C ALA A 97 -15.72 -54.21 -35.87
N THR A 98 -15.55 -54.58 -34.59
CA THR A 98 -16.52 -55.43 -33.83
C THR A 98 -16.09 -55.61 -32.36
N PRO A 99 -17.03 -55.84 -31.42
CA PRO A 99 -16.75 -56.03 -29.99
C PRO A 99 -16.76 -57.52 -29.58
N SER A 100 -16.30 -57.82 -28.36
CA SER A 100 -16.59 -59.08 -27.68
C SER A 100 -16.88 -58.84 -26.21
N GLY A 101 -17.86 -59.56 -25.64
CA GLY A 101 -18.26 -59.50 -24.24
C GLY A 101 -18.38 -60.89 -23.61
N SER A 102 -19.04 -60.98 -22.46
CA SER A 102 -19.13 -62.15 -21.54
C SER A 102 -17.92 -62.29 -20.59
N THR A 103 -18.05 -62.65 -19.31
CA THR A 103 -19.23 -63.03 -18.48
C THR A 103 -18.95 -62.84 -16.98
N LYS A 104 -19.99 -62.82 -16.13
CA LYS A 104 -19.93 -62.87 -14.64
C LYS A 104 -20.71 -64.11 -14.16
N PRO A 105 -20.27 -64.83 -13.10
CA PRO A 105 -21.06 -64.84 -11.85
C PRO A 105 -20.24 -64.95 -10.53
N ALA A 106 -20.62 -64.19 -9.47
CA ALA A 106 -20.96 -64.68 -8.10
C ALA A 106 -19.76 -64.74 -7.10
N SER A 107 -19.62 -63.85 -6.08
CA SER A 107 -20.21 -63.85 -4.71
C SER A 107 -19.82 -65.06 -3.84
N THR A 108 -19.36 -64.98 -2.57
CA THR A 108 -19.33 -63.93 -1.49
C THR A 108 -18.20 -64.31 -0.46
N PRO A 109 -17.97 -63.72 0.76
CA PRO A 109 -18.71 -62.72 1.56
C PRO A 109 -17.91 -61.50 2.10
N THR A 110 -18.68 -60.60 2.73
CA THR A 110 -18.31 -59.37 3.45
C THR A 110 -17.41 -59.59 4.68
N SER A 111 -16.48 -58.66 4.90
CA SER A 111 -15.92 -58.35 6.23
C SER A 111 -16.47 -56.98 6.69
N PRO A 112 -16.71 -56.73 7.99
CA PRO A 112 -17.45 -55.55 8.42
C PRO A 112 -16.70 -54.25 8.11
N ALA A 113 -17.42 -53.27 7.56
CA ALA A 113 -16.92 -51.90 7.49
C ALA A 113 -16.76 -51.37 8.93
N SER A 114 -15.52 -51.17 9.36
CA SER A 114 -15.23 -50.38 10.55
C SER A 114 -15.89 -49.00 10.37
N PRO A 115 -16.56 -48.44 11.39
CA PRO A 115 -17.04 -47.07 11.32
C PRO A 115 -15.87 -46.16 10.97
N ALA A 116 -16.00 -45.40 9.89
CA ALA A 116 -15.03 -44.35 9.57
C ALA A 116 -15.11 -43.32 10.69
N ALA A 117 -14.12 -43.36 11.60
CA ALA A 117 -14.05 -42.42 12.71
C ALA A 117 -14.10 -41.00 12.15
N SER A 118 -15.05 -40.20 12.64
CA SER A 118 -15.26 -38.82 12.23
C SER A 118 -13.93 -38.08 12.22
N GLN A 119 -13.47 -37.72 11.01
CA GLN A 119 -12.22 -37.00 10.84
C GLN A 119 -12.27 -35.72 11.67
N PRO A 120 -11.34 -35.49 12.61
CA PRO A 120 -11.41 -34.31 13.47
C PRO A 120 -11.47 -33.06 12.61
N ALA A 121 -12.47 -32.20 12.88
CA ALA A 121 -12.56 -30.90 12.24
C ALA A 121 -11.21 -30.20 12.40
N THR A 122 -10.65 -29.71 11.29
CA THR A 122 -9.37 -28.98 11.28
C THR A 122 -9.38 -27.94 12.38
N ALA A 123 -8.53 -28.13 13.40
CA ALA A 123 -8.48 -27.25 14.56
C ALA A 123 -8.34 -25.81 14.07
N GLN A 124 -9.31 -24.96 14.40
CA GLN A 124 -9.28 -23.56 14.03
C GLN A 124 -8.04 -22.95 14.70
N GLN A 125 -7.04 -22.61 13.88
CA GLN A 125 -5.87 -21.87 14.35
C GLN A 125 -6.37 -20.64 15.12
N PRO A 126 -5.87 -20.40 16.34
CA PRO A 126 -6.42 -19.39 17.24
C PRO A 126 -6.47 -18.03 16.52
N GLU A 127 -7.63 -17.38 16.60
CA GLU A 127 -7.85 -16.10 15.96
C GLU A 127 -6.89 -15.07 16.55
N ILE A 128 -6.00 -14.55 15.71
CA ILE A 128 -4.88 -13.72 16.16
C ILE A 128 -5.43 -12.37 16.65
N SER A 129 -5.38 -12.17 17.97
CA SER A 129 -5.81 -10.93 18.58
C SER A 129 -4.78 -9.82 18.35
N PRO A 130 -5.18 -8.65 17.83
CA PRO A 130 -4.34 -7.46 17.74
C PRO A 130 -4.13 -6.75 19.10
N LYS A 131 -4.83 -7.18 20.16
CA LYS A 131 -4.85 -6.48 21.45
C LYS A 131 -3.45 -6.38 22.07
N GLY A 132 -2.98 -5.15 22.25
CA GLY A 132 -1.67 -4.86 22.85
C GLY A 132 -0.48 -5.06 21.90
N LYS A 133 -0.73 -5.43 20.63
CA LYS A 133 0.31 -5.52 19.59
C LYS A 133 0.72 -4.12 19.15
N LYS A 134 2.02 -3.92 18.89
CA LYS A 134 2.59 -2.62 18.52
C LYS A 134 2.69 -2.49 17.01
N VAL A 135 2.13 -1.42 16.45
CA VAL A 135 2.22 -1.08 15.02
C VAL A 135 3.06 0.17 14.83
N LEU A 136 4.07 0.08 13.96
CA LEU A 136 4.77 1.23 13.42
C LEU A 136 4.01 1.69 12.16
N LEU A 137 3.21 2.75 12.27
CA LEU A 137 2.52 3.36 11.14
C LEU A 137 3.47 4.38 10.48
N VAL A 138 4.11 3.97 9.40
CA VAL A 138 4.99 4.82 8.61
C VAL A 138 4.14 5.63 7.64
N GLY A 139 4.22 6.95 7.77
CA GLY A 139 3.46 7.90 6.95
C GLY A 139 4.32 9.10 6.56
N ARG A 140 3.69 10.12 5.98
CA ARG A 140 4.39 11.34 5.58
C ARG A 140 4.89 12.10 6.82
N ASP A 141 6.15 12.54 6.78
CA ASP A 141 6.63 13.62 7.65
C ASP A 141 5.87 14.94 7.36
N SER A 142 4.82 15.22 8.13
CA SER A 142 4.11 16.50 8.11
C SER A 142 3.45 16.82 9.46
N ILE A 143 3.32 18.11 9.75
CA ILE A 143 2.56 18.64 10.89
C ILE A 143 1.55 19.66 10.34
N PRO A 144 0.22 19.44 10.48
CA PRO A 144 -0.40 18.23 11.04
C PRO A 144 -0.14 16.97 10.19
N LEU A 145 -0.40 15.80 10.79
CA LEU A 145 -0.39 14.53 10.06
C LEU A 145 -1.48 14.53 8.97
N PRO A 146 -1.30 13.77 7.87
CA PRO A 146 -2.35 13.60 6.86
C PRO A 146 -3.60 12.98 7.46
N ALA A 147 -4.79 13.42 7.02
CA ALA A 147 -6.07 12.89 7.50
C ALA A 147 -6.21 11.37 7.29
N GLU A 148 -5.64 10.85 6.20
CA GLU A 148 -5.53 9.41 5.92
C GLU A 148 -4.77 8.68 7.04
N ASP A 149 -3.58 9.15 7.41
CA ASP A 149 -2.74 8.52 8.46
C ASP A 149 -3.42 8.56 9.84
N VAL A 150 -4.16 9.64 10.14
CA VAL A 150 -4.97 9.76 11.36
C VAL A 150 -6.09 8.72 11.37
N ALA A 151 -6.88 8.63 10.30
CA ALA A 151 -7.99 7.67 10.19
C ALA A 151 -7.50 6.22 10.28
N ILE A 152 -6.37 5.88 9.66
CA ILE A 152 -5.78 4.54 9.78
C ILE A 152 -5.28 4.28 11.21
N ALA A 153 -4.58 5.23 11.83
CA ALA A 153 -4.12 5.09 13.20
C ALA A 153 -5.29 4.87 14.18
N ASP A 154 -6.41 5.56 13.98
CA ASP A 154 -7.60 5.39 14.82
C ASP A 154 -8.34 4.08 14.55
N ARG A 155 -8.41 3.60 13.30
CA ARG A 155 -8.91 2.25 12.99
C ARG A 155 -8.07 1.16 13.67
N LEU A 156 -6.75 1.24 13.56
CA LEU A 156 -5.82 0.30 14.21
C LEU A 156 -5.96 0.32 15.74
N LYS A 157 -6.05 1.49 16.37
CA LYS A 157 -6.34 1.60 17.82
C LYS A 157 -7.69 0.97 18.17
N GLY A 158 -8.73 1.20 17.36
CA GLY A 158 -10.06 0.61 17.51
C GLY A 158 -10.07 -0.92 17.40
N MET A 159 -9.18 -1.51 16.60
CA MET A 159 -8.94 -2.96 16.56
C MET A 159 -8.23 -3.47 17.84
N GLY A 160 -7.50 -2.62 18.55
CA GLY A 160 -6.79 -2.95 19.80
C GLY A 160 -5.26 -2.82 19.74
N PHE A 161 -4.70 -2.32 18.64
CA PHE A 161 -3.27 -2.08 18.50
C PHE A 161 -2.79 -0.86 19.29
N SER A 162 -1.54 -0.89 19.74
CA SER A 162 -0.79 0.30 20.16
C SER A 162 -0.06 0.86 18.93
N VAL A 163 -0.46 2.05 18.48
CA VAL A 163 0.04 2.65 17.22
C VAL A 163 1.04 3.75 17.50
N THR A 164 2.21 3.67 16.88
CA THR A 164 3.19 4.75 16.80
C THR A 164 3.26 5.27 15.37
N ASN A 165 2.90 6.54 15.17
CA ASN A 165 3.10 7.22 13.89
C ASN A 165 4.58 7.54 13.72
N PHE A 166 5.13 7.28 12.53
CA PHE A 166 6.56 7.35 12.27
C PHE A 166 6.87 8.02 10.93
N SER A 167 7.94 8.81 10.90
CA SER A 167 8.38 9.59 9.74
C SER A 167 8.96 8.69 8.65
N ASP A 168 8.45 8.82 7.43
CA ASP A 168 9.01 8.15 6.24
C ASP A 168 10.50 8.46 6.01
N ARG A 169 11.00 9.59 6.51
CA ARG A 169 12.38 10.05 6.39
C ARG A 169 13.36 9.35 7.35
N GLU A 170 12.84 8.83 8.45
CA GLU A 170 13.61 8.23 9.56
C GLU A 170 13.56 6.70 9.52
N LEU A 171 12.87 6.13 8.52
CA LEU A 171 12.65 4.70 8.38
C LEU A 171 13.97 3.94 8.23
N THR A 172 14.33 3.21 9.28
CA THR A 172 15.45 2.28 9.35
C THR A 172 14.96 0.89 9.73
N SER A 173 15.73 -0.16 9.42
CA SER A 173 15.46 -1.51 9.94
C SER A 173 15.50 -1.56 11.47
N ASP A 174 16.27 -0.66 12.09
CA ASP A 174 16.37 -0.51 13.54
C ASP A 174 15.13 0.14 14.17
N ALA A 175 14.48 1.09 13.48
CA ALA A 175 13.20 1.67 13.93
C ALA A 175 12.07 0.64 14.05
N ALA A 176 12.15 -0.48 13.32
CA ALA A 176 11.20 -1.58 13.40
C ALA A 176 11.37 -2.47 14.65
N LYS A 177 12.49 -2.36 15.38
CA LYS A 177 12.77 -3.22 16.55
C LYS A 177 11.74 -3.00 17.66
N GLY A 178 11.17 -4.10 18.17
CA GLY A 178 10.18 -4.05 19.25
C GLY A 178 8.74 -3.74 18.84
N TYR A 179 8.46 -3.71 17.53
CA TYR A 179 7.11 -3.69 16.96
C TYR A 179 6.69 -5.08 16.46
N ASP A 180 5.38 -5.33 16.40
CA ASP A 180 4.80 -6.58 15.90
C ASP A 180 4.36 -6.48 14.42
N LEU A 181 4.17 -5.26 13.92
CA LEU A 181 3.69 -4.98 12.56
C LEU A 181 4.22 -3.62 12.08
N ILE A 182 4.52 -3.50 10.80
CA ILE A 182 4.68 -2.21 10.11
C ILE A 182 3.50 -2.00 9.18
N TYR A 183 2.97 -0.77 9.16
CA TYR A 183 2.03 -0.31 8.15
C TYR A 183 2.68 0.80 7.34
N ILE A 184 2.95 0.55 6.05
CA ILE A 184 3.44 1.55 5.11
C ILE A 184 2.24 2.22 4.46
N SER A 185 1.94 3.45 4.90
CA SER A 185 0.83 4.24 4.39
C SER A 185 1.06 4.72 2.94
N GLN A 186 -0.02 4.99 2.21
CA GLN A 186 0.03 5.55 0.86
C GLN A 186 0.54 6.99 0.86
N THR A 187 0.49 7.68 2.00
CA THR A 187 1.14 8.98 2.23
C THR A 187 2.67 8.92 2.18
N THR A 188 3.28 7.78 2.52
CA THR A 188 4.75 7.55 2.51
C THR A 188 5.36 8.00 1.18
N ASN A 189 6.43 8.81 1.25
CA ASN A 189 7.19 9.21 0.08
C ASN A 189 8.06 8.03 -0.41
N SER A 190 7.75 7.51 -1.59
CA SER A 190 8.37 6.30 -2.15
C SER A 190 9.89 6.40 -2.29
N LYS A 191 10.47 7.61 -2.36
CA LYS A 191 11.92 7.81 -2.43
C LYS A 191 12.68 7.21 -1.24
N PHE A 192 12.06 7.15 -0.05
CA PHE A 192 12.71 6.58 1.14
C PHE A 192 12.68 5.04 1.13
N LEU A 193 11.64 4.45 0.53
CA LEU A 193 11.56 3.00 0.31
C LEU A 193 12.57 2.51 -0.74
N LYS A 194 12.91 3.35 -1.72
CA LYS A 194 13.89 3.06 -2.80
C LYS A 194 15.31 2.76 -2.29
N THR A 195 15.61 3.13 -1.04
CA THR A 195 16.91 2.85 -0.38
C THR A 195 17.15 1.37 -0.12
N GLY A 196 16.13 0.51 -0.22
CA GLY A 196 16.24 -0.92 0.02
C GLY A 196 16.14 -1.34 1.50
N VAL A 197 16.02 -0.38 2.43
CA VAL A 197 15.94 -0.61 3.88
C VAL A 197 14.92 -1.67 4.31
N MET A 198 13.80 -1.76 3.58
CA MET A 198 12.73 -2.72 3.86
C MET A 198 13.08 -4.17 3.50
N LYS A 199 14.12 -4.42 2.67
CA LYS A 199 14.65 -5.78 2.46
C LYS A 199 15.34 -6.34 3.72
N GLU A 200 15.66 -5.49 4.71
CA GLU A 200 16.24 -5.90 6.00
C GLU A 200 15.22 -6.05 7.14
N VAL A 201 13.97 -5.65 6.94
CA VAL A 201 12.91 -5.79 7.95
C VAL A 201 12.44 -7.25 8.03
N ALA A 202 12.45 -7.80 9.24
CA ALA A 202 12.07 -9.18 9.55
C ALA A 202 10.82 -9.28 10.45
N ILE A 203 9.91 -8.30 10.38
CA ILE A 203 8.59 -8.34 11.03
C ILE A 203 7.47 -8.12 9.98
N PRO A 204 6.24 -8.59 10.25
CA PRO A 204 5.13 -8.46 9.31
C PRO A 204 4.93 -7.03 8.81
N THR A 205 4.63 -6.87 7.52
CA THR A 205 4.45 -5.54 6.92
C THR A 205 3.26 -5.49 5.96
N VAL A 206 2.36 -4.53 6.17
CA VAL A 206 1.30 -4.17 5.22
C VAL A 206 1.76 -2.98 4.39
N TYR A 207 1.79 -3.14 3.06
CA TYR A 207 2.02 -2.07 2.10
C TYR A 207 0.70 -1.58 1.53
N VAL A 208 0.40 -0.32 1.80
CA VAL A 208 -0.57 0.45 1.01
C VAL A 208 0.25 1.39 0.12
N LYS A 209 1.18 0.82 -0.65
CA LYS A 209 2.12 1.57 -1.51
C LYS A 209 2.69 0.66 -2.59
N SER A 210 2.26 0.82 -3.85
CA SER A 210 2.69 -0.05 -4.95
C SER A 210 4.20 0.01 -5.21
N HIS A 211 4.79 1.21 -5.16
CA HIS A 211 6.25 1.41 -5.23
C HIS A 211 7.03 0.57 -4.22
N GLY A 212 6.49 0.38 -3.00
CA GLY A 212 7.15 -0.43 -1.97
C GLY A 212 7.27 -1.90 -2.39
N MET A 213 6.23 -2.44 -3.01
CA MET A 213 6.24 -3.81 -3.55
C MET A 213 7.22 -3.95 -4.71
N PHE A 214 7.34 -2.94 -5.57
CA PHE A 214 8.34 -2.91 -6.64
C PHE A 214 9.78 -2.89 -6.09
N TYR A 215 10.10 -2.03 -5.12
CA TYR A 215 11.45 -1.96 -4.55
C TYR A 215 11.86 -3.23 -3.78
N LEU A 216 10.89 -4.02 -3.30
CA LEU A 216 11.14 -5.34 -2.73
C LEU A 216 11.34 -6.44 -3.80
N GLY A 217 11.04 -6.19 -5.07
CA GLY A 217 10.98 -7.22 -6.13
C GLY A 217 9.67 -8.02 -6.15
N LEU A 218 8.70 -7.66 -5.30
CA LEU A 218 7.42 -8.37 -5.12
C LEU A 218 6.31 -7.93 -6.10
N SER A 219 6.59 -6.95 -6.95
CA SER A 219 5.79 -6.51 -8.10
C SER A 219 6.73 -6.09 -9.23
N THR A 220 6.44 -6.45 -10.48
CA THR A 220 7.23 -5.98 -11.64
C THR A 220 6.84 -4.59 -12.14
N GLN A 221 5.73 -4.01 -11.65
CA GLN A 221 5.24 -2.68 -12.00
C GLN A 221 5.62 -1.65 -10.92
N GLU A 222 6.40 -0.61 -11.29
CA GLU A 222 6.73 0.57 -10.44
C GLU A 222 5.64 1.65 -10.57
N GLU A 223 5.59 2.31 -11.74
CA GLU A 223 4.71 3.45 -12.03
C GLU A 223 3.46 3.04 -12.81
N GLY A 224 2.44 3.92 -12.89
CA GLY A 224 1.20 3.66 -13.64
C GLY A 224 0.36 2.51 -13.07
N SER A 225 0.65 2.11 -11.83
CA SER A 225 0.10 0.96 -11.13
C SER A 225 -1.26 1.23 -10.49
N THR A 226 -2.12 2.06 -11.10
CA THR A 226 -3.47 2.40 -10.61
C THR A 226 -4.47 2.44 -11.75
N VAL A 227 -5.55 1.66 -11.65
CA VAL A 227 -6.67 1.71 -12.60
C VAL A 227 -7.76 2.62 -12.04
N LYS A 228 -8.02 3.71 -12.77
CA LYS A 228 -8.98 4.77 -12.43
C LYS A 228 -10.35 4.50 -13.06
N LYS A 229 -11.37 5.28 -12.70
CA LYS A 229 -12.76 5.18 -13.18
C LYS A 229 -13.42 3.83 -12.89
N ILE A 230 -12.94 3.13 -11.87
CA ILE A 230 -13.54 1.91 -11.32
C ILE A 230 -13.68 2.06 -9.80
N LYS A 231 -14.64 1.34 -9.22
CA LYS A 231 -14.91 1.32 -7.77
C LYS A 231 -14.94 -0.09 -7.18
N SER A 232 -14.61 -1.11 -7.96
CA SER A 232 -14.74 -2.52 -7.60
C SER A 232 -13.47 -3.33 -7.82
N VAL A 233 -13.39 -4.48 -7.17
CA VAL A 233 -12.37 -5.52 -7.36
C VAL A 233 -13.04 -6.87 -7.61
N ASP A 234 -12.37 -7.76 -8.35
CA ASP A 234 -12.80 -9.16 -8.48
C ASP A 234 -12.15 -9.99 -7.38
N ILE A 235 -12.95 -10.64 -6.53
CA ILE A 235 -12.45 -11.60 -5.54
C ILE A 235 -12.15 -12.93 -6.24
N VAL A 236 -10.87 -13.31 -6.29
CA VAL A 236 -10.36 -14.51 -6.96
C VAL A 236 -10.09 -15.68 -6.02
N ASP A 237 -9.87 -15.43 -4.73
CA ASP A 237 -9.88 -16.46 -3.67
C ASP A 237 -10.86 -16.08 -2.56
N SER A 238 -12.14 -16.41 -2.79
CA SER A 238 -13.23 -16.16 -1.84
C SER A 238 -13.21 -17.06 -0.60
N LYS A 239 -12.41 -18.14 -0.62
CA LYS A 239 -12.25 -19.04 0.55
C LYS A 239 -11.18 -18.53 1.51
N HIS A 240 -10.35 -17.60 1.06
CA HIS A 240 -9.31 -16.99 1.90
C HIS A 240 -9.91 -16.17 3.05
N LYS A 241 -9.29 -16.22 4.24
CA LYS A 241 -9.74 -15.43 5.40
C LYS A 241 -9.76 -13.92 5.11
N ILE A 242 -8.84 -13.42 4.29
CA ILE A 242 -8.82 -12.01 3.84
C ILE A 242 -10.15 -11.62 3.16
N ALA A 243 -10.69 -12.47 2.29
CA ALA A 243 -11.95 -12.18 1.58
C ALA A 243 -13.14 -12.05 2.54
N GLY A 244 -13.09 -12.67 3.73
CA GLY A 244 -14.13 -12.51 4.76
C GLY A 244 -15.54 -12.94 4.32
N GLY A 245 -15.64 -13.85 3.35
CA GLY A 245 -16.90 -14.29 2.72
C GLY A 245 -17.38 -13.43 1.55
N LEU A 246 -16.62 -12.41 1.12
CA LEU A 246 -16.88 -11.67 -0.12
C LEU A 246 -16.58 -12.56 -1.35
N THR A 247 -17.36 -12.40 -2.42
CA THR A 247 -17.28 -13.23 -3.64
C THR A 247 -17.60 -12.40 -4.89
N GLY A 248 -17.01 -12.74 -6.04
CA GLY A 248 -17.31 -12.10 -7.32
C GLY A 248 -16.76 -10.67 -7.40
N THR A 249 -17.38 -9.83 -8.24
CA THR A 249 -17.04 -8.41 -8.34
C THR A 249 -17.70 -7.63 -7.19
N VAL A 250 -16.90 -6.93 -6.40
CA VAL A 250 -17.34 -6.26 -5.16
C VAL A 250 -17.01 -4.77 -5.24
N ASP A 251 -18.01 -3.91 -5.05
CA ASP A 251 -17.82 -2.47 -4.88
C ASP A 251 -17.10 -2.19 -3.55
N VAL A 252 -15.87 -1.67 -3.67
CA VAL A 252 -14.99 -1.31 -2.55
C VAL A 252 -14.85 0.19 -2.33
N PHE A 253 -15.25 1.00 -3.33
CA PHE A 253 -15.42 2.44 -3.20
C PHE A 253 -16.89 2.85 -3.39
N LEU A 254 -17.31 3.93 -2.74
CA LEU A 254 -18.67 4.46 -2.84
C LEU A 254 -18.94 4.98 -4.27
N GLU A 255 -17.99 5.75 -4.81
CA GLU A 255 -18.02 6.28 -6.18
C GLU A 255 -16.78 5.90 -7.01
N ALA A 256 -16.89 6.01 -8.33
CA ALA A 256 -15.77 5.87 -9.26
C ALA A 256 -15.36 7.24 -9.81
N SER A 257 -14.06 7.54 -9.86
CA SER A 257 -13.53 8.84 -10.27
C SER A 257 -12.30 8.71 -11.17
N ASP A 258 -11.94 9.78 -11.88
CA ASP A 258 -10.65 9.91 -12.57
C ASP A 258 -9.52 10.44 -11.65
N ARG A 259 -9.86 10.88 -10.43
CA ARG A 259 -8.90 11.38 -9.45
C ARG A 259 -8.16 10.26 -8.72
N PHE A 260 -8.83 9.13 -8.50
CA PHE A 260 -8.37 7.99 -7.71
C PHE A 260 -8.74 6.65 -8.37
N GLY A 261 -8.35 5.53 -7.76
CA GLY A 261 -8.64 4.20 -8.31
C GLY A 261 -8.05 3.05 -7.51
N ILE A 262 -8.12 1.86 -8.09
CA ILE A 262 -7.56 0.62 -7.53
C ILE A 262 -6.08 0.55 -7.93
N SER A 263 -5.18 0.72 -6.96
CA SER A 263 -3.76 0.43 -7.13
C SER A 263 -3.53 -1.08 -7.19
N TYR A 264 -2.54 -1.52 -7.98
CA TYR A 264 -2.23 -2.93 -8.17
C TYR A 264 -0.73 -3.19 -8.15
N GLY A 265 -0.36 -4.45 -7.95
CA GLY A 265 0.95 -4.97 -8.34
C GLY A 265 0.82 -6.03 -9.43
N ILE A 266 1.95 -6.40 -10.01
CA ILE A 266 2.08 -7.58 -10.88
C ILE A 266 3.03 -8.55 -10.15
N PRO A 267 2.50 -9.37 -9.21
CA PRO A 267 3.34 -10.20 -8.35
C PRO A 267 3.82 -11.48 -9.04
N GLY A 268 4.93 -12.02 -8.55
CA GLY A 268 5.50 -13.29 -8.98
C GLY A 268 4.71 -14.51 -8.49
N LYS A 269 5.08 -15.69 -9.00
CA LYS A 269 4.33 -16.96 -8.85
C LYS A 269 4.08 -17.44 -7.41
N GLU A 270 4.89 -17.01 -6.44
CA GLU A 270 4.77 -17.46 -5.05
C GLU A 270 3.76 -16.64 -4.24
N ALA A 271 3.30 -15.51 -4.77
CA ALA A 271 2.27 -14.69 -4.16
C ALA A 271 0.92 -15.40 -4.05
N LYS A 272 0.16 -15.01 -3.02
CA LYS A 272 -1.22 -15.42 -2.79
C LYS A 272 -2.13 -14.24 -3.11
N VAL A 273 -2.80 -14.30 -4.27
CA VAL A 273 -3.70 -13.24 -4.74
C VAL A 273 -5.12 -13.53 -4.28
N VAL A 274 -5.74 -12.58 -3.59
CA VAL A 274 -7.10 -12.68 -3.06
C VAL A 274 -8.08 -11.89 -3.92
N ALA A 275 -7.67 -10.72 -4.41
CA ALA A 275 -8.48 -9.89 -5.30
C ALA A 275 -7.64 -9.21 -6.41
N THR A 276 -8.26 -8.97 -7.56
CA THR A 276 -7.64 -8.34 -8.74
C THR A 276 -8.46 -7.15 -9.22
N VAL A 277 -7.87 -6.33 -10.10
CA VAL A 277 -8.64 -5.36 -10.89
C VAL A 277 -9.68 -6.12 -11.74
N PRO A 278 -10.92 -5.61 -11.88
CA PRO A 278 -11.95 -6.30 -12.64
C PRO A 278 -11.54 -6.59 -14.08
N GLY A 279 -11.72 -7.84 -14.50
CA GLY A 279 -11.38 -8.30 -15.85
C GLY A 279 -9.88 -8.47 -16.16
N ASP A 280 -8.97 -8.15 -15.24
CA ASP A 280 -7.53 -8.36 -15.43
C ASP A 280 -6.89 -9.04 -14.22
N LYS A 281 -6.76 -10.37 -14.32
CA LYS A 281 -6.18 -11.22 -13.28
C LYS A 281 -4.69 -11.02 -13.04
N THR A 282 -3.97 -10.31 -13.93
CA THR A 282 -2.54 -10.01 -13.74
C THR A 282 -2.32 -8.82 -12.80
N LYS A 283 -3.33 -7.96 -12.64
CA LYS A 283 -3.31 -6.78 -11.78
C LYS A 283 -3.86 -7.11 -10.40
N ALA A 284 -3.00 -7.61 -9.51
CA ALA A 284 -3.38 -7.99 -8.16
C ALA A 284 -3.62 -6.74 -7.28
N ALA A 285 -4.83 -6.60 -6.75
CA ALA A 285 -5.27 -5.52 -5.89
C ALA A 285 -5.10 -5.85 -4.40
N VAL A 286 -5.31 -7.12 -4.03
CA VAL A 286 -5.11 -7.65 -2.68
C VAL A 286 -4.31 -8.94 -2.80
N TYR A 287 -3.07 -8.93 -2.30
CA TYR A 287 -2.19 -10.10 -2.33
C TYR A 287 -1.18 -10.08 -1.18
N TYR A 288 -0.58 -11.24 -0.89
CA TYR A 288 0.50 -11.34 0.09
C TYR A 288 1.53 -12.40 -0.30
N TYR A 289 2.68 -12.31 0.37
CA TYR A 289 3.77 -13.28 0.33
C TYR A 289 4.03 -13.78 1.75
N ASP A 290 4.20 -15.09 1.90
CA ASP A 290 4.56 -15.70 3.17
C ASP A 290 6.07 -15.62 3.45
N LYS A 291 6.44 -15.69 4.73
CA LYS A 291 7.83 -15.77 5.18
C LYS A 291 8.58 -16.90 4.46
N GLY A 292 9.73 -16.58 3.86
CA GLY A 292 10.57 -17.51 3.10
C GLY A 292 10.18 -17.73 1.62
N THR A 293 9.05 -17.20 1.17
CA THR A 293 8.74 -17.12 -0.28
C THR A 293 9.70 -16.17 -0.99
N LYS A 294 9.82 -16.30 -2.31
CA LYS A 294 10.76 -15.53 -3.12
C LYS A 294 10.05 -14.64 -4.14
N ALA A 295 10.58 -13.43 -4.27
CA ALA A 295 10.44 -12.57 -5.44
C ALA A 295 11.15 -13.18 -6.65
N ASP A 296 10.79 -12.72 -7.85
CA ASP A 296 11.42 -13.17 -9.10
C ASP A 296 12.88 -12.66 -9.24
N ASP A 297 13.28 -11.61 -8.48
CA ASP A 297 14.67 -11.13 -8.35
C ASP A 297 15.52 -11.96 -7.36
N GLY A 298 14.93 -12.99 -6.73
CA GLY A 298 15.57 -13.86 -5.74
C GLY A 298 15.49 -13.35 -4.30
N TYR A 299 14.94 -12.16 -4.02
CA TYR A 299 14.70 -11.70 -2.65
C TYR A 299 13.74 -12.64 -1.90
N ALA A 300 14.19 -13.17 -0.77
CA ALA A 300 13.36 -13.99 0.11
C ALA A 300 12.73 -13.14 1.22
N VAL A 301 11.40 -13.20 1.36
CA VAL A 301 10.68 -12.33 2.30
C VAL A 301 10.92 -12.77 3.74
N LYS A 302 11.48 -11.88 4.57
CA LYS A 302 11.93 -12.21 5.95
C LYS A 302 10.78 -12.41 6.97
N ALA A 303 9.60 -11.88 6.66
CA ALA A 303 8.33 -12.08 7.36
C ALA A 303 7.16 -12.01 6.36
N ARG A 304 5.91 -12.19 6.78
CA ARG A 304 4.75 -12.03 5.89
C ARG A 304 4.63 -10.56 5.42
N VAL A 305 4.53 -10.36 4.10
CA VAL A 305 4.36 -9.03 3.48
C VAL A 305 3.11 -9.03 2.62
N SER A 306 2.24 -8.05 2.82
CA SER A 306 0.95 -7.94 2.13
C SER A 306 0.81 -6.60 1.41
N PHE A 307 0.05 -6.58 0.31
CA PHE A 307 -0.30 -5.37 -0.43
C PHE A 307 -1.81 -5.11 -0.43
N TYR A 308 -2.17 -3.83 -0.34
CA TYR A 308 -3.54 -3.36 -0.41
C TYR A 308 -3.71 -2.15 -1.35
N TYR A 309 -4.80 -2.14 -2.12
CA TYR A 309 -4.97 -1.34 -3.34
C TYR A 309 -5.26 0.16 -3.18
N TRP A 310 -5.30 0.74 -1.99
CA TRP A 310 -5.71 2.15 -1.89
C TRP A 310 -4.75 3.09 -2.63
N SER A 311 -5.32 4.06 -3.33
CA SER A 311 -4.65 5.32 -3.70
C SER A 311 -4.89 6.37 -2.60
N ASN A 312 -4.22 7.52 -2.69
CA ASN A 312 -4.36 8.60 -1.69
C ASN A 312 -5.83 8.99 -1.44
N GLY A 313 -6.19 9.20 -0.18
CA GLY A 313 -7.50 9.71 0.25
C GLY A 313 -8.64 8.68 0.21
N MET A 314 -8.35 7.39 0.01
CA MET A 314 -9.38 6.37 -0.16
C MET A 314 -10.02 5.83 1.12
N GLN A 315 -9.52 6.24 2.30
CA GLN A 315 -10.16 5.92 3.59
C GLN A 315 -11.60 6.44 3.66
N ASP A 316 -11.86 7.66 3.17
CA ASP A 316 -13.17 8.32 3.26
C ASP A 316 -14.16 7.86 2.17
N ASN A 317 -13.64 7.30 1.08
CA ASN A 317 -14.44 6.80 -0.05
C ASN A 317 -14.62 5.26 -0.04
N SER A 318 -14.17 4.56 1.00
CA SER A 318 -14.25 3.10 1.07
C SER A 318 -15.59 2.59 1.59
N THR A 319 -16.13 1.55 0.94
CA THR A 319 -17.31 0.82 1.44
C THR A 319 -16.96 -0.02 2.66
N GLU A 320 -17.98 -0.52 3.37
CA GLU A 320 -17.81 -1.53 4.43
C GLU A 320 -17.07 -2.78 3.92
N ALA A 321 -17.29 -3.18 2.65
CA ALA A 321 -16.59 -4.30 2.04
C ALA A 321 -15.09 -4.00 1.84
N GLY A 322 -14.76 -2.78 1.42
CA GLY A 322 -13.38 -2.29 1.40
C GLY A 322 -12.74 -2.32 2.79
N TRP A 323 -13.36 -1.67 3.78
CA TRP A 323 -12.84 -1.69 5.15
C TRP A 323 -12.69 -3.10 5.73
N LYS A 324 -13.61 -4.02 5.43
CA LYS A 324 -13.53 -5.43 5.84
C LYS A 324 -12.35 -6.17 5.19
N LEU A 325 -12.07 -5.96 3.90
CA LEU A 325 -10.85 -6.51 3.26
C LEU A 325 -9.58 -5.96 3.92
N TRP A 326 -9.57 -4.67 4.27
CA TRP A 326 -8.45 -4.01 4.93
C TRP A 326 -8.23 -4.54 6.37
N ASP A 327 -9.27 -4.63 7.20
CA ASP A 327 -9.16 -5.18 8.56
C ASP A 327 -8.61 -6.62 8.51
N ASN A 328 -9.14 -7.44 7.58
CA ASN A 328 -8.72 -8.83 7.44
C ASN A 328 -7.29 -8.97 6.89
N ILE A 329 -6.83 -8.11 5.97
CA ILE A 329 -5.43 -8.19 5.48
C ILE A 329 -4.44 -7.77 6.57
N VAL A 330 -4.78 -6.76 7.39
CA VAL A 330 -3.98 -6.36 8.55
C VAL A 330 -3.85 -7.53 9.55
N LEU A 331 -4.98 -8.12 9.94
CA LEU A 331 -5.00 -9.26 10.86
C LEU A 331 -4.33 -10.51 10.27
N TRP A 332 -4.46 -10.76 8.96
CA TRP A 332 -3.76 -11.86 8.29
C TRP A 332 -2.25 -11.66 8.24
N THR A 333 -1.80 -10.42 8.02
CA THR A 333 -0.37 -10.09 7.96
C THR A 333 0.30 -10.36 9.30
N LEU A 334 -0.32 -9.93 10.39
CA LEU A 334 0.14 -10.12 11.77
C LEU A 334 0.40 -11.58 12.18
N GLN A 335 -0.24 -12.57 11.55
CA GLN A 335 -0.29 -13.94 12.09
C GLN A 335 1.05 -14.70 12.06
N ASN A 336 1.93 -14.39 11.11
CA ASN A 336 3.18 -15.13 10.85
C ASN A 336 4.39 -14.18 10.74
N GLY A 337 4.86 -13.70 11.91
CA GLY A 337 6.12 -12.96 12.07
C GLY A 337 7.36 -13.79 11.83
#